data_AF-A0A925E4E3-F1
#
_entry.id   AF-A0A925E4E3-F1
#
_cell.length_a   1.000
_cell.length_b   1.000
_cell.length_c   1.000
_cell.angle_alpha   90.00
_cell.angle_beta   90.00
_cell.angle_gamma   90.00
#
_symmetry.space_group_name_H-M   'P 1'
#
loop_
_entity.id
_entity.type
_entity.pdbx_description
1 polymer ?
#
loop_
_entity_poly.entity_id
_entity_poly.type
_entity_poly.pdbx_seq_one_letter_code
_entity_poly.pdbx_strand_id
1 'polypeptide(L)'
;ALRLLRSGAEVLVTSRFPRDTARRYAQENDFELWCSRLHIFAVDLRQITRLESFVDYLYSHFSHIDILVNNAAQTVKRPPAYYAHLLPLETAPVDNLPHKWLPLLSEYDLNKPSVMTQIPFLAETDEKSYFPHDKYDSYGQQIDNRPYNSWIMSLDEISVAEILEVHLVNAVAPGVLAGQLKKLLQRSQHSDRFLVNVSAVEGQFTQFKRGIHPHTNMAKAALNMLTRSIAFDYAQSNIYVTSVDPGWVSDQVPRQDDESRNAAVEKITIDMVDATARICDPIFTGIKDGDFLSGKMFKDYQEVEW
;
A
#
# COMPACT_ATOMS: atom_id res chain seq x y z
N ALA A 1 3.41 4.55 8.26
CA ALA A 1 2.81 5.81 8.77
C ALA A 1 3.07 6.01 10.27
N LEU A 2 2.49 5.22 11.19
CA LEU A 2 2.70 5.39 12.64
C LEU A 2 4.16 5.51 13.07
N ARG A 3 5.04 4.65 12.52
CA ARG A 3 6.48 4.72 12.78
C ARG A 3 7.07 6.10 12.45
N LEU A 4 6.75 6.66 11.28
CA LEU A 4 7.22 7.98 10.84
C LEU A 4 6.61 9.13 11.67
N LEU A 5 5.32 9.04 11.99
CA LEU A 5 4.64 9.99 12.88
C LEU A 5 5.31 10.03 14.26
N ARG A 6 5.57 8.85 14.84
CA ARG A 6 6.27 8.72 16.14
C ARG A 6 7.74 9.17 16.07
N SER A 7 8.33 9.19 14.88
CA SER A 7 9.66 9.75 14.61
C SER A 7 9.66 11.25 14.25
N GLY A 8 8.51 11.93 14.34
CA GLY A 8 8.42 13.39 14.17
C GLY A 8 8.09 13.88 12.75
N ALA A 9 7.89 12.98 11.77
CA ALA A 9 7.57 13.37 10.40
C ALA A 9 6.13 13.91 10.24
N GLU A 10 5.94 14.88 9.36
CA GLU A 10 4.62 15.14 8.77
C GLU A 10 4.31 14.03 7.76
N VAL A 11 3.11 13.44 7.84
CA VAL A 11 2.77 12.22 7.08
C VAL A 11 1.49 12.43 6.30
N LEU A 12 1.63 12.32 4.98
CA LEU A 12 0.55 12.29 4.01
C LEU A 12 0.21 10.81 3.72
N VAL A 13 -0.97 10.36 4.13
CA VAL A 13 -1.46 8.99 3.92
C VAL A 13 -2.53 8.98 2.86
N THR A 14 -2.45 8.07 1.90
CA THR A 14 -3.51 7.81 0.93
C THR A 14 -4.35 6.61 1.34
N SER A 15 -5.67 6.68 1.12
CA SER A 15 -6.59 5.56 1.37
C SER A 15 -7.82 5.65 0.47
N ARG A 16 -8.37 4.50 0.08
CA ARG A 16 -9.71 4.43 -0.54
C ARG A 16 -10.83 4.69 0.47
N PHE A 17 -10.54 4.53 1.76
CA PHE A 17 -11.48 4.64 2.88
C PHE A 17 -10.93 5.64 3.92
N PRO A 18 -10.86 6.93 3.59
CA PRO A 18 -10.22 7.94 4.41
C PRO A 18 -10.87 8.09 5.80
N ARG A 19 -12.19 7.91 5.93
CA ARG A 19 -12.89 8.09 7.21
C ARG A 19 -12.69 6.92 8.15
N ASP A 20 -12.71 5.69 7.63
CA ASP A 20 -12.31 4.52 8.40
C ASP A 20 -10.83 4.59 8.79
N THR A 21 -9.99 5.14 7.91
CA THR A 21 -8.57 5.41 8.20
C THR A 21 -8.44 6.41 9.36
N ALA A 22 -9.17 7.53 9.33
CA ALA A 22 -9.19 8.51 10.42
C ALA A 22 -9.68 7.90 11.74
N ARG A 23 -10.75 7.10 11.69
CA ARG A 23 -11.29 6.35 12.84
C ARG A 23 -10.22 5.49 13.50
N ARG A 24 -9.48 4.71 12.71
CA ARG A 24 -8.43 3.81 13.20
C ARG A 24 -7.26 4.57 13.82
N TYR A 25 -6.76 5.61 13.15
CA TYR A 25 -5.70 6.44 13.71
C TYR A 25 -6.11 7.11 15.02
N ALA A 26 -7.35 7.59 15.11
CA ALA A 26 -7.88 8.22 16.31
C ALA A 26 -8.15 7.27 17.51
N GLN A 27 -7.90 5.96 17.33
CA GLN A 27 -7.96 4.94 18.38
C GLN A 27 -6.59 4.63 18.98
N GLU A 28 -5.49 5.12 18.38
CA GLU A 28 -4.15 4.93 18.95
C GLU A 28 -4.02 5.69 20.27
N ASN A 29 -3.41 5.06 21.28
CA ASN A 29 -3.26 5.63 22.62
C ASN A 29 -2.48 6.95 22.64
N ASP A 30 -1.57 7.13 21.68
CA ASP A 30 -0.70 8.29 21.54
C ASP A 30 -1.16 9.26 20.44
N PHE A 31 -2.39 9.12 19.94
CA PHE A 31 -2.96 9.91 18.85
C PHE A 31 -2.73 11.42 19.00
N GLU A 32 -3.02 11.97 20.18
CA GLU A 32 -2.91 13.41 20.47
C GLU A 32 -1.47 13.95 20.34
N LEU A 33 -0.44 13.08 20.35
CA LEU A 33 0.97 13.50 20.21
C LEU A 33 1.37 13.80 18.76
N TRP A 34 0.63 13.28 17.78
CA TRP A 34 1.03 13.34 16.38
C TRP A 34 -0.10 13.64 15.40
N CYS A 35 -1.36 13.68 15.85
CA CYS A 35 -2.52 13.86 14.97
C CYS A 35 -2.45 15.12 14.11
N SER A 36 -1.86 16.21 14.61
CA SER A 36 -1.69 17.47 13.87
C SER A 36 -0.73 17.37 12.67
N ARG A 37 0.03 16.28 12.56
CA ARG A 37 0.98 15.99 11.49
C ARG A 37 0.48 14.90 10.53
N LEU A 38 -0.75 14.41 10.70
CA LEU A 38 -1.33 13.38 9.85
C LEU A 38 -2.37 14.00 8.90
N HIS A 39 -2.14 13.81 7.59
CA HIS A 39 -3.05 14.22 6.54
C HIS A 39 -3.52 13.00 5.76
N ILE A 40 -4.83 12.76 5.69
CA ILE A 40 -5.43 11.60 5.03
C ILE A 40 -6.08 12.08 3.73
N PHE A 41 -5.62 11.50 2.62
CA PHE A 41 -6.07 11.77 1.27
C PHE A 41 -6.87 10.60 0.72
N ALA A 42 -8.00 10.94 0.11
CA ALA A 42 -8.91 9.98 -0.48
C ALA A 42 -8.41 9.64 -1.91
N VAL A 43 -7.71 8.51 -2.08
CA VAL A 43 -7.08 8.14 -3.36
C VAL A 43 -7.32 6.67 -3.68
N ASP A 44 -7.75 6.41 -4.90
CA ASP A 44 -7.87 5.07 -5.48
C ASP A 44 -6.85 4.93 -6.62
N LEU A 45 -5.81 4.12 -6.40
CA LEU A 45 -4.70 3.94 -7.34
C LEU A 45 -5.11 3.27 -8.67
N ARG A 46 -6.34 2.77 -8.76
CA ARG A 46 -6.92 2.25 -10.00
C ARG A 46 -7.34 3.37 -10.94
N GLN A 47 -7.44 4.60 -10.45
CA GLN A 47 -7.91 5.76 -11.20
C GLN A 47 -6.76 6.70 -11.55
N ILE A 48 -6.03 6.36 -12.62
CA ILE A 48 -4.81 7.07 -13.01
C ILE A 48 -5.05 8.57 -13.24
N THR A 49 -6.15 8.98 -13.86
CA THR A 49 -6.46 10.42 -14.07
C THR A 49 -6.63 11.20 -12.77
N ARG A 50 -7.21 10.56 -11.73
CA ARG A 50 -7.30 11.17 -10.39
C ARG A 50 -5.96 11.18 -9.69
N LEU A 51 -5.12 10.16 -9.91
CA LEU A 51 -3.77 10.11 -9.36
C LEU A 51 -2.92 11.29 -9.85
N GLU A 52 -3.02 11.66 -11.13
CA GLU A 52 -2.32 12.84 -11.67
C GLU A 52 -2.86 14.14 -11.06
N SER A 53 -4.19 14.27 -10.94
CA SER A 53 -4.81 15.41 -10.26
C SER A 53 -4.36 15.51 -8.79
N PHE A 54 -4.06 14.37 -8.15
CA PHE A 54 -3.55 14.34 -6.78
C PHE A 54 -2.10 14.83 -6.73
N VAL A 55 -1.28 14.46 -7.70
CA VAL A 55 0.07 15.00 -7.83
C VAL A 55 0.05 16.53 -8.01
N ASP A 56 -0.84 17.06 -8.87
CA ASP A 56 -1.01 18.51 -9.04
C ASP A 56 -1.45 19.21 -7.73
N TYR A 57 -2.33 18.56 -6.97
CA TYR A 57 -2.71 19.04 -5.65
C TYR A 57 -1.50 19.09 -4.71
N LEU A 58 -0.68 18.04 -4.67
CA LEU A 58 0.52 18.02 -3.85
C LEU A 58 1.48 19.16 -4.22
N TYR A 59 1.68 19.43 -5.51
CA TYR A 59 2.51 20.54 -5.98
C TYR A 59 1.99 21.93 -5.59
N SER A 60 0.68 22.09 -5.44
CA SER A 60 0.06 23.39 -5.09
C SER A 60 -0.02 23.64 -3.58
N HIS A 61 0.01 22.59 -2.75
CA HIS A 61 -0.18 22.70 -1.30
C HIS A 61 1.08 22.41 -0.49
N PHE A 62 2.01 21.63 -1.03
CA PHE A 62 3.25 21.26 -0.35
C PHE A 62 4.46 21.82 -1.09
N SER A 63 5.40 22.38 -0.34
CA SER A 63 6.63 22.92 -0.91
C SER A 63 7.59 21.82 -1.36
N HIS A 64 7.58 20.67 -0.67
CA HIS A 64 8.43 19.52 -0.91
C HIS A 64 7.85 18.25 -0.28
N ILE A 65 8.46 17.11 -0.58
CA ILE A 65 8.36 15.87 0.18
C ILE A 65 9.77 15.30 0.37
N ASP A 66 10.02 14.57 1.45
CA ASP A 66 11.35 13.99 1.74
C ASP A 66 11.42 12.49 1.46
N ILE A 67 10.30 11.81 1.69
CA ILE A 67 10.18 10.37 1.67
C ILE A 67 8.91 10.00 0.89
N LEU A 68 9.06 9.11 -0.08
CA LEU A 68 7.96 8.44 -0.76
C LEU A 68 7.98 6.94 -0.45
N VAL A 69 6.91 6.43 0.17
CA VAL A 69 6.76 4.98 0.44
C VAL A 69 5.59 4.42 -0.37
N ASN A 70 5.90 3.65 -1.40
CA ASN A 70 4.92 2.92 -2.19
C ASN A 70 4.60 1.59 -1.49
N ASN A 71 3.65 1.63 -0.55
CA ASN A 71 3.23 0.47 0.25
C ASN A 71 1.92 -0.18 -0.22
N ALA A 72 1.08 0.55 -0.95
CA ALA A 72 -0.19 -0.01 -1.42
C ALA A 72 0.08 -1.24 -2.29
N ALA A 73 -0.60 -2.34 -1.97
CA ALA A 73 -0.44 -3.60 -2.68
C ALA A 73 -1.77 -4.35 -2.78
N GLN A 74 -1.97 -5.01 -3.90
CA GLN A 74 -3.03 -5.98 -4.12
C GLN A 74 -2.42 -7.29 -4.60
N THR A 75 -2.58 -8.34 -3.79
CA THR A 75 -2.19 -9.70 -4.15
C THR A 75 -3.40 -10.48 -4.67
N VAL A 76 -4.49 -10.43 -3.90
CA VAL A 76 -5.79 -11.00 -4.27
C VAL A 76 -6.80 -9.86 -4.39
N LYS A 77 -7.50 -9.79 -5.52
CA LYS A 77 -8.60 -8.86 -5.68
C LYS A 77 -9.73 -9.19 -4.69
N ARG A 78 -10.21 -8.16 -4.00
CA ARG A 78 -11.41 -8.25 -3.15
C ARG A 78 -12.58 -7.59 -3.87
N PRO A 79 -13.73 -8.25 -3.98
CA PRO A 79 -14.90 -7.71 -4.67
C PRO A 79 -15.55 -6.57 -3.86
N PRO A 80 -16.46 -5.78 -4.45
CA PRO A 80 -17.21 -4.73 -3.75
C PRO A 80 -17.85 -5.19 -2.44
N ALA A 81 -18.38 -6.42 -2.41
CA ALA A 81 -19.00 -7.04 -1.23
C ALA A 81 -18.08 -7.12 -0.01
N TYR A 82 -16.76 -7.28 -0.21
CA TYR A 82 -15.78 -7.32 0.87
C TYR A 82 -15.64 -5.97 1.60
N TYR A 83 -15.90 -4.85 0.90
CA TYR A 83 -15.76 -3.50 1.45
C TYR A 83 -17.09 -2.87 1.86
N ALA A 84 -18.21 -3.58 1.68
CA ALA A 84 -19.55 -3.04 1.88
C ALA A 84 -19.76 -2.50 3.29
N HIS A 85 -19.13 -3.11 4.31
CA HIS A 85 -19.22 -2.70 5.71
C HIS A 85 -18.57 -1.34 6.00
N LEU A 86 -17.64 -0.88 5.15
CA LEU A 86 -16.98 0.42 5.31
C LEU A 86 -17.83 1.58 4.76
N LEU A 87 -18.71 1.30 3.80
CA LEU A 87 -19.48 2.33 3.08
C LEU A 87 -20.38 3.19 3.96
N PRO A 88 -21.09 2.65 4.98
CA PRO A 88 -21.95 3.49 5.83
C PRO A 88 -21.17 4.63 6.49
N LEU A 89 -19.94 4.36 6.95
CA LEU A 89 -19.08 5.38 7.54
C LEU A 89 -18.56 6.37 6.48
N GLU A 90 -18.12 5.82 5.35
CA GLU A 90 -17.54 6.61 4.24
C GLU A 90 -18.55 7.54 3.55
N THR A 91 -19.84 7.24 3.67
CA THR A 91 -20.94 8.03 3.06
C THR A 91 -21.75 8.84 4.06
N ALA A 92 -21.45 8.76 5.36
CA ALA A 92 -22.10 9.56 6.39
C ALA A 92 -22.00 11.08 6.11
N PRO A 93 -22.97 11.90 6.55
CA PRO A 93 -22.80 13.35 6.56
C PRO A 93 -21.57 13.76 7.37
N VAL A 94 -20.83 14.78 6.93
CA VAL A 94 -19.62 15.27 7.62
C VAL A 94 -19.94 15.70 9.05
N ASP A 95 -21.13 16.29 9.28
CA ASP A 95 -21.61 16.72 10.59
C ASP A 95 -21.80 15.55 11.58
N ASN A 96 -21.89 14.31 11.08
CA ASN A 96 -22.01 13.11 11.91
C ASN A 96 -20.64 12.51 12.28
N LEU A 97 -19.54 13.05 11.73
CA LEU A 97 -18.19 12.58 12.03
C LEU A 97 -17.69 13.23 13.33
N PRO A 98 -16.98 12.48 14.19
CA PRO A 98 -16.31 13.06 15.36
C PRO A 98 -15.41 14.25 14.97
N HIS A 99 -15.56 15.38 15.67
CA HIS A 99 -14.81 16.61 15.39
C HIS A 99 -13.29 16.40 15.32
N LYS A 100 -12.75 15.48 16.13
CA LYS A 100 -11.31 15.17 16.15
C LYS A 100 -10.79 14.50 14.88
N TRP A 101 -11.66 13.99 14.01
CA TRP A 101 -11.27 13.38 12.73
C TRP A 101 -11.18 14.40 11.60
N LEU A 102 -11.99 15.47 11.67
CA LEU A 102 -12.11 16.44 10.59
C LEU A 102 -10.76 17.08 10.20
N PRO A 103 -9.86 17.45 11.14
CA PRO A 103 -8.56 18.00 10.78
C PRO A 103 -7.63 17.01 10.06
N LEU A 104 -7.85 15.71 10.22
CA LEU A 104 -7.06 14.68 9.53
C LEU A 104 -7.48 14.52 8.07
N LEU A 105 -8.74 14.81 7.77
CA LEU A 105 -9.35 14.55 6.47
C LEU A 105 -9.05 15.73 5.54
N SER A 106 -8.23 15.48 4.51
CA SER A 106 -7.92 16.49 3.51
C SER A 106 -9.15 16.89 2.71
N GLU A 107 -9.30 18.17 2.38
CA GLU A 107 -10.35 18.67 1.49
C GLU A 107 -10.23 18.10 0.07
N TYR A 108 -9.05 17.58 -0.29
CA TYR A 108 -8.82 16.88 -1.55
C TYR A 108 -9.69 15.62 -1.65
N ASP A 109 -10.80 15.79 -2.35
CA ASP A 109 -11.76 14.77 -2.80
C ASP A 109 -12.38 13.92 -1.67
N LEU A 110 -12.92 14.58 -0.63
CA LEU A 110 -13.76 13.94 0.40
C LEU A 110 -15.00 13.21 -0.15
N ASN A 111 -15.31 13.38 -1.44
CA ASN A 111 -16.50 12.88 -2.09
C ASN A 111 -16.14 11.99 -3.28
N LYS A 112 -15.93 10.67 -3.03
CA LYS A 112 -16.30 9.51 -3.88
C LYS A 112 -15.29 8.34 -4.05
N PRO A 113 -14.01 8.33 -3.63
CA PRO A 113 -13.14 7.18 -3.94
C PRO A 113 -13.58 5.87 -3.25
N SER A 114 -14.18 5.96 -2.07
CA SER A 114 -14.81 4.82 -1.37
C SER A 114 -15.99 4.23 -2.15
N VAL A 115 -16.84 5.09 -2.71
CA VAL A 115 -17.97 4.69 -3.58
C VAL A 115 -17.47 4.13 -4.90
N MET A 116 -16.40 4.66 -5.47
CA MET A 116 -15.80 4.15 -6.70
C MET A 116 -15.14 2.77 -6.52
N THR A 117 -14.79 2.41 -5.29
CA THR A 117 -14.40 1.02 -4.96
C THR A 117 -15.54 0.02 -5.21
N GLN A 118 -16.78 0.49 -5.27
CA GLN A 118 -17.95 -0.34 -5.59
C GLN A 118 -18.21 -0.49 -7.08
N ILE A 119 -17.53 0.27 -7.94
CA ILE A 119 -17.67 0.17 -9.38
C ILE A 119 -16.63 -0.84 -9.88
N PRO A 120 -17.06 -2.01 -10.39
CA PRO A 120 -16.14 -3.01 -10.89
C PRO A 120 -15.52 -2.54 -12.22
N PHE A 121 -14.27 -2.93 -12.47
CA PHE A 121 -13.55 -2.54 -13.69
C PHE A 121 -14.15 -3.21 -14.95
N LEU A 122 -14.68 -4.43 -14.80
CA LEU A 122 -15.43 -5.19 -15.81
C LEU A 122 -16.61 -5.90 -15.12
N ALA A 123 -17.56 -6.46 -15.90
CA ALA A 123 -18.68 -7.22 -15.32
C ALA A 123 -18.18 -8.39 -14.46
N GLU A 124 -18.76 -8.55 -13.27
CA GLU A 124 -18.32 -9.52 -12.25
C GLU A 124 -19.44 -10.47 -11.85
N THR A 125 -19.06 -11.65 -11.37
CA THR A 125 -19.96 -12.61 -10.73
C THR A 125 -20.38 -12.13 -9.34
N ASP A 126 -21.63 -12.36 -8.95
CA ASP A 126 -22.09 -12.02 -7.61
C ASP A 126 -21.50 -12.99 -6.57
N GLU A 127 -20.59 -12.50 -5.75
CA GLU A 127 -19.89 -13.28 -4.71
C GLU A 127 -20.40 -12.95 -3.30
N LYS A 128 -21.48 -12.19 -3.13
CA LYS A 128 -21.95 -11.69 -1.82
C LYS A 128 -22.17 -12.78 -0.78
N SER A 129 -22.60 -13.97 -1.18
CA SER A 129 -22.87 -15.09 -0.27
C SER A 129 -21.63 -15.58 0.49
N TYR A 130 -20.42 -15.29 -0.02
CA TYR A 130 -19.16 -15.65 0.64
C TYR A 130 -18.70 -14.65 1.71
N PHE A 131 -19.41 -13.52 1.88
CA PHE A 131 -19.06 -12.46 2.82
C PHE A 131 -20.14 -12.37 3.92
N PRO A 132 -20.01 -13.14 5.02
CA PRO A 132 -21.02 -13.18 6.07
C PRO A 132 -21.18 -11.83 6.78
N HIS A 133 -22.42 -11.33 6.87
CA HIS A 133 -22.74 -10.06 7.52
C HIS A 133 -22.19 -9.98 8.95
N ASP A 134 -21.63 -8.82 9.33
CA ASP A 134 -21.07 -8.50 10.65
C ASP A 134 -20.03 -9.48 11.20
N LYS A 135 -19.32 -10.20 10.33
CA LYS A 135 -18.19 -11.04 10.72
C LYS A 135 -16.90 -10.47 10.18
N TYR A 136 -16.02 -10.10 11.10
CA TYR A 136 -14.75 -9.45 10.78
C TYR A 136 -13.55 -10.21 11.35
N ASP A 137 -12.38 -10.05 10.74
CA ASP A 137 -11.11 -10.52 11.26
C ASP A 137 -10.55 -9.61 12.37
N SER A 138 -9.37 -9.93 12.89
CA SER A 138 -8.68 -9.14 13.93
C SER A 138 -8.31 -7.72 13.48
N TYR A 139 -8.33 -7.46 12.17
CA TYR A 139 -8.08 -6.15 11.57
C TYR A 139 -9.38 -5.41 11.23
N GLY A 140 -10.55 -5.92 11.64
CA GLY A 140 -11.85 -5.31 11.32
C GLY A 140 -12.18 -5.33 9.83
N GLN A 141 -11.62 -6.29 9.08
CA GLN A 141 -11.97 -6.53 7.69
C GLN A 141 -13.00 -7.66 7.57
N GLN A 142 -13.85 -7.60 6.57
CA GLN A 142 -14.88 -8.61 6.29
C GLN A 142 -14.24 -9.99 6.13
N ILE A 143 -14.80 -11.02 6.79
CA ILE A 143 -14.35 -12.40 6.55
C ILE A 143 -14.67 -12.77 5.10
N ASP A 144 -13.67 -13.29 4.39
CA ASP A 144 -13.77 -13.84 3.03
C ASP A 144 -13.81 -15.38 3.11
N ASN A 145 -14.97 -15.97 2.84
CA ASN A 145 -15.17 -17.43 2.82
C ASN A 145 -15.13 -18.02 1.40
N ARG A 146 -14.65 -17.29 0.39
CA ARG A 146 -14.53 -17.84 -0.96
C ARG A 146 -13.67 -19.11 -0.89
N PRO A 147 -14.13 -20.23 -1.48
CA PRO A 147 -13.38 -21.49 -1.47
C PRO A 147 -12.11 -21.39 -2.33
N TYR A 148 -12.08 -20.41 -3.23
CA TYR A 148 -11.05 -20.28 -4.25
C TYR A 148 -10.80 -18.80 -4.54
N ASN A 149 -9.53 -18.41 -4.67
CA ASN A 149 -9.12 -17.05 -5.00
C ASN A 149 -7.79 -17.06 -5.77
N SER A 150 -7.39 -15.89 -6.30
CA SER A 150 -6.24 -15.75 -7.19
C SER A 150 -4.87 -16.03 -6.58
N TRP A 151 -4.78 -16.23 -5.26
CA TRP A 151 -3.56 -16.68 -4.60
C TRP A 151 -3.14 -18.08 -5.05
N ILE A 152 -4.10 -18.95 -5.36
CA ILE A 152 -3.89 -20.35 -5.74
C ILE A 152 -4.28 -20.65 -7.20
N MET A 153 -4.65 -19.64 -7.97
CA MET A 153 -5.01 -19.74 -9.40
C MET A 153 -3.81 -19.79 -10.33
N SER A 154 -3.90 -20.61 -11.38
CA SER A 154 -3.03 -20.53 -12.56
C SER A 154 -3.43 -19.38 -13.48
N LEU A 155 -2.59 -19.09 -14.48
CA LEU A 155 -2.78 -17.92 -15.36
C LEU A 155 -4.12 -17.94 -16.11
N ASP A 156 -4.56 -19.11 -16.56
CA ASP A 156 -5.79 -19.31 -17.33
C ASP A 156 -7.08 -19.15 -16.51
N GLU A 157 -6.95 -19.13 -15.18
CA GLU A 157 -8.08 -18.97 -14.24
C GLU A 157 -8.24 -17.52 -13.76
N ILE A 158 -7.20 -16.69 -13.90
CA ILE A 158 -7.23 -15.30 -13.39
C ILE A 158 -7.93 -14.38 -14.39
N SER A 159 -8.91 -13.63 -13.89
CA SER A 159 -9.63 -12.66 -14.72
C SER A 159 -8.74 -11.53 -15.25
N VAL A 160 -9.00 -11.07 -16.47
CA VAL A 160 -8.33 -9.88 -17.06
C VAL A 160 -8.47 -8.66 -16.15
N ALA A 161 -9.64 -8.47 -15.53
CA ALA A 161 -9.89 -7.37 -14.61
C ALA A 161 -8.92 -7.37 -13.43
N GLU A 162 -8.66 -8.54 -12.84
CA GLU A 162 -7.72 -8.67 -11.74
C GLU A 162 -6.26 -8.50 -12.18
N ILE A 163 -5.86 -9.03 -13.35
CA ILE A 163 -4.52 -8.81 -13.89
C ILE A 163 -4.25 -7.31 -14.03
N LEU A 164 -5.18 -6.57 -14.63
CA LEU A 164 -5.06 -5.13 -14.83
C LEU A 164 -5.02 -4.37 -13.50
N GLU A 165 -5.93 -4.69 -12.57
CA GLU A 165 -6.01 -4.00 -11.27
C GLU A 165 -4.74 -4.21 -10.44
N VAL A 166 -4.23 -5.44 -10.38
CA VAL A 166 -2.98 -5.77 -9.68
C VAL A 166 -1.79 -5.02 -10.27
N HIS A 167 -1.67 -4.93 -11.60
CA HIS A 167 -0.59 -4.15 -12.23
C HIS A 167 -0.74 -2.65 -11.99
N LEU A 168 -1.97 -2.13 -12.05
CA LEU A 168 -2.24 -0.71 -11.81
C LEU A 168 -1.80 -0.31 -10.39
N VAL A 169 -2.23 -1.07 -9.38
CA VAL A 169 -1.95 -0.77 -7.97
C VAL A 169 -0.47 -1.01 -7.64
N ASN A 170 0.10 -2.15 -8.07
CA ASN A 170 1.42 -2.58 -7.57
C ASN A 170 2.59 -2.02 -8.37
N ALA A 171 2.41 -1.57 -9.61
CA ALA A 171 3.52 -1.17 -10.49
C ALA A 171 3.28 0.16 -11.20
N VAL A 172 2.12 0.34 -11.85
CA VAL A 172 1.85 1.56 -12.63
C VAL A 172 1.73 2.77 -11.73
N ALA A 173 0.88 2.73 -10.70
CA ALA A 173 0.70 3.85 -9.79
C ALA A 173 2.00 4.24 -9.05
N PRO A 174 2.81 3.30 -8.51
CA PRO A 174 4.15 3.59 -8.02
C PRO A 174 5.05 4.27 -9.07
N GLY A 175 5.00 3.83 -10.33
CA GLY A 175 5.75 4.45 -11.44
C GLY A 175 5.32 5.88 -11.73
N VAL A 176 4.01 6.15 -11.77
CA VAL A 176 3.46 7.50 -11.94
C VAL A 176 3.90 8.40 -10.79
N LEU A 177 3.73 7.95 -9.54
CA LEU A 177 4.11 8.72 -8.35
C LEU A 177 5.61 9.00 -8.31
N ALA A 178 6.45 7.99 -8.57
CA ALA A 178 7.90 8.16 -8.61
C ALA A 178 8.29 9.23 -9.65
N GLY A 179 7.83 9.07 -10.89
CA GLY A 179 8.15 9.96 -12.00
C GLY A 179 7.65 11.38 -11.81
N GLN A 180 6.38 11.54 -11.42
CA GLN A 180 5.77 12.87 -11.33
C GLN A 180 6.15 13.62 -10.05
N LEU A 181 6.45 12.94 -8.94
CA LEU A 181 6.86 13.59 -7.68
C LEU A 181 8.37 13.84 -7.56
N LYS A 182 9.21 13.39 -8.51
CA LYS A 182 10.67 13.61 -8.48
C LYS A 182 11.04 15.07 -8.22
N LYS A 183 10.39 16.03 -8.91
CA LYS A 183 10.69 17.46 -8.69
C LYS A 183 10.24 17.97 -7.33
N LEU A 184 9.25 17.34 -6.70
CA LEU A 184 8.80 17.72 -5.36
C LEU A 184 9.79 17.20 -4.31
N LEU A 185 10.36 15.99 -4.51
CA LEU A 185 11.49 15.47 -3.72
C LEU A 185 12.72 16.39 -3.82
N GLN A 186 13.05 16.85 -5.03
CA GLN A 186 14.19 17.76 -5.27
C GLN A 186 14.04 19.13 -4.58
N ARG A 187 12.83 19.54 -4.19
CA ARG A 187 12.58 20.78 -3.45
C ARG A 187 12.84 20.66 -1.94
N SER A 188 13.06 19.45 -1.43
CA SER A 188 13.38 19.24 -0.01
C SER A 188 14.66 19.99 0.37
N GLN A 189 14.66 20.57 1.58
CA GLN A 189 15.83 21.20 2.19
C GLN A 189 16.81 20.17 2.75
N HIS A 190 16.36 18.93 2.98
CA HIS A 190 17.23 17.83 3.36
C HIS A 190 18.10 17.41 2.18
N SER A 191 19.37 17.08 2.43
CA SER A 191 20.30 16.60 1.41
C SER A 191 19.92 15.24 0.86
N ASP A 192 19.20 14.44 1.64
CA ASP A 192 18.98 13.01 1.40
C ASP A 192 17.49 12.72 1.41
N ARG A 193 17.00 12.12 0.32
CA ARG A 193 15.57 11.82 0.11
C ARG A 193 15.44 10.35 -0.20
N PHE A 194 14.29 9.78 0.11
CA PHE A 194 14.11 8.33 0.04
C PHE A 194 12.87 7.97 -0.76
N LEU A 195 12.99 6.98 -1.64
CA LEU A 195 11.88 6.31 -2.28
C LEU A 195 11.95 4.82 -1.95
N VAL A 196 10.98 4.33 -1.19
CA VAL A 196 10.90 2.92 -0.79
C VAL A 196 9.71 2.26 -1.48
N ASN A 197 9.97 1.24 -2.28
CA ASN A 197 8.96 0.37 -2.87
C ASN A 197 8.80 -0.88 -1.99
N VAL A 198 7.61 -1.13 -1.47
CA VAL A 198 7.33 -2.34 -0.68
C VAL A 198 7.06 -3.50 -1.64
N SER A 199 8.07 -4.36 -1.78
CA SER A 199 8.07 -5.53 -2.64
C SER A 199 7.84 -6.82 -1.83
N ALA A 200 8.10 -7.97 -2.44
CA ALA A 200 8.01 -9.27 -1.82
C ALA A 200 8.77 -10.32 -2.65
N VAL A 201 8.91 -11.55 -2.12
CA VAL A 201 9.50 -12.70 -2.84
C VAL A 201 8.83 -12.99 -4.18
N GLU A 202 7.56 -12.61 -4.37
CA GLU A 202 6.82 -12.73 -5.63
C GLU A 202 7.52 -11.98 -6.76
N GLY A 203 8.17 -10.84 -6.46
CA GLY A 203 8.91 -10.05 -7.43
C GLY A 203 10.32 -10.56 -7.74
N GLN A 204 10.80 -11.59 -7.02
CA GLN A 204 12.14 -12.12 -7.22
C GLN A 204 12.23 -13.14 -8.37
N PHE A 205 13.14 -12.98 -9.31
CA PHE A 205 13.39 -13.91 -10.42
C PHE A 205 14.15 -15.16 -9.99
N THR A 206 14.98 -15.04 -8.95
CA THR A 206 15.78 -16.16 -8.41
C THR A 206 14.95 -17.18 -7.61
N GLN A 207 13.75 -16.80 -7.16
CA GLN A 207 12.87 -17.67 -6.40
C GLN A 207 12.10 -18.65 -7.30
N PHE A 208 11.95 -19.89 -6.84
CA PHE A 208 11.12 -20.88 -7.53
C PHE A 208 9.65 -20.43 -7.56
N LYS A 209 9.03 -20.44 -8.76
CA LYS A 209 7.62 -20.07 -8.96
C LYS A 209 6.79 -21.30 -9.27
N ARG A 210 5.72 -21.50 -8.50
CA ARG A 210 4.83 -22.68 -8.58
C ARG A 210 3.82 -22.64 -9.75
N GLY A 211 3.78 -21.54 -10.52
CA GLY A 211 2.78 -21.33 -11.58
C GLY A 211 1.44 -20.76 -11.10
N ILE A 212 1.31 -20.46 -9.80
CA ILE A 212 0.14 -19.81 -9.20
C ILE A 212 0.39 -18.32 -8.95
N HIS A 213 -0.69 -17.53 -8.82
CA HIS A 213 -0.69 -16.07 -8.69
C HIS A 213 0.30 -15.33 -9.63
N PRO A 214 0.46 -15.74 -10.90
CA PRO A 214 1.47 -15.18 -11.79
C PRO A 214 1.31 -13.67 -12.01
N HIS A 215 0.10 -13.13 -11.94
CA HIS A 215 -0.18 -11.69 -12.06
C HIS A 215 0.47 -10.86 -10.94
N THR A 216 0.50 -11.37 -9.71
CA THR A 216 1.20 -10.72 -8.59
C THR A 216 2.71 -10.82 -8.77
N ASN A 217 3.23 -11.99 -9.20
CA ASN A 217 4.65 -12.17 -9.52
C ASN A 217 5.11 -11.15 -10.58
N MET A 218 4.35 -11.03 -11.68
CA MET A 218 4.61 -10.06 -12.75
C MET A 218 4.63 -8.62 -12.23
N ALA A 219 3.61 -8.23 -11.45
CA ALA A 219 3.51 -6.85 -10.98
C ALA A 219 4.60 -6.49 -9.96
N LYS A 220 4.96 -7.39 -9.04
CA LYS A 220 6.08 -7.17 -8.10
C LYS A 220 7.44 -7.19 -8.80
N ALA A 221 7.61 -8.01 -9.84
CA ALA A 221 8.82 -7.99 -10.66
C ALA A 221 8.95 -6.67 -11.44
N ALA A 222 7.84 -6.14 -11.95
CA ALA A 222 7.81 -4.81 -12.59
C ALA A 222 8.15 -3.69 -11.58
N LEU A 223 7.63 -3.75 -10.35
CA LEU A 223 7.99 -2.81 -9.28
C LEU A 223 9.49 -2.90 -8.90
N ASN A 224 10.05 -4.11 -8.84
CA ASN A 224 11.48 -4.31 -8.62
C ASN A 224 12.32 -3.73 -9.77
N MET A 225 11.89 -3.95 -11.02
CA MET A 225 12.55 -3.37 -12.19
C MET A 225 12.46 -1.84 -12.20
N LEU A 226 11.36 -1.25 -11.73
CA LEU A 226 11.25 0.20 -11.55
C LEU A 226 12.36 0.71 -10.62
N THR A 227 12.51 0.12 -9.43
CA THR A 227 13.59 0.46 -8.49
C THR A 227 14.96 0.42 -9.16
N ARG A 228 15.29 -0.69 -9.84
CA ARG A 228 16.59 -0.85 -10.53
C ARG A 228 16.81 0.20 -11.61
N SER A 229 15.75 0.52 -12.36
CA SER A 229 15.82 1.35 -13.55
C SER A 229 16.02 2.83 -13.22
N ILE A 230 15.37 3.34 -12.16
CA ILE A 230 15.41 4.77 -11.82
C ILE A 230 16.50 5.13 -10.81
N ALA A 231 17.04 4.14 -10.06
CA ALA A 231 17.96 4.37 -8.96
C ALA A 231 19.19 5.23 -9.33
N PHE A 232 19.82 4.96 -10.49
CA PHE A 232 21.00 5.71 -10.93
C PHE A 232 20.68 7.19 -11.19
N ASP A 233 19.61 7.47 -11.94
CA ASP A 233 19.16 8.83 -12.26
C ASP A 233 18.69 9.58 -11.01
N TYR A 234 18.03 8.90 -10.08
CA TYR A 234 17.52 9.51 -8.84
C TYR A 234 18.64 9.81 -7.86
N ALA A 235 19.67 8.96 -7.78
CA ALA A 235 20.85 9.19 -6.95
C ALA A 235 21.64 10.45 -7.36
N GLN A 236 21.59 10.88 -8.62
CA GLN A 236 22.18 12.16 -9.05
C GLN A 236 21.52 13.39 -8.40
N SER A 237 20.31 13.22 -7.85
CA SER A 237 19.57 14.22 -7.08
C SER A 237 19.52 13.90 -5.58
N ASN A 238 20.38 12.99 -5.10
CA ASN A 238 20.36 12.43 -3.74
C ASN A 238 18.98 11.89 -3.33
N ILE A 239 18.32 11.22 -4.26
CA ILE A 239 17.09 10.45 -3.99
C ILE A 239 17.46 8.97 -4.07
N TYR A 240 17.43 8.29 -2.93
CA TYR A 240 17.85 6.90 -2.79
C TYR A 240 16.64 5.97 -2.91
N VAL A 241 16.67 5.11 -3.92
CA VAL A 241 15.51 4.30 -4.34
C VAL A 241 15.76 2.84 -3.98
N THR A 242 14.91 2.24 -3.15
CA THR A 242 15.07 0.87 -2.67
C THR A 242 13.78 0.06 -2.81
N SER A 243 13.94 -1.27 -2.92
CA SER A 243 12.84 -2.23 -2.76
C SER A 243 13.01 -2.94 -1.43
N VAL A 244 11.95 -3.12 -0.67
CA VAL A 244 11.99 -3.86 0.61
C VAL A 244 10.93 -4.95 0.60
N ASP A 245 11.34 -6.19 0.81
CA ASP A 245 10.47 -7.29 1.21
C ASP A 245 10.37 -7.32 2.74
N PRO A 246 9.22 -6.95 3.33
CA PRO A 246 9.06 -6.96 4.77
C PRO A 246 9.04 -8.39 5.34
N GLY A 247 8.74 -9.41 4.54
CA GLY A 247 8.46 -10.77 4.98
C GLY A 247 6.97 -11.05 5.19
N TRP A 248 6.68 -12.22 5.75
CA TRP A 248 5.32 -12.74 5.87
C TRP A 248 4.63 -12.23 7.13
N VAL A 249 3.62 -11.36 6.97
CA VAL A 249 2.78 -10.82 8.05
C VAL A 249 1.31 -11.25 7.99
N SER A 250 0.90 -11.85 6.87
CA SER A 250 -0.47 -12.29 6.62
C SER A 250 -0.49 -13.40 5.59
N ASP A 251 -1.54 -14.21 5.57
CA ASP A 251 -1.80 -15.19 4.52
C ASP A 251 -2.93 -14.72 3.58
N GLN A 252 -2.93 -15.25 2.36
CA GLN A 252 -3.99 -15.03 1.37
C GLN A 252 -4.70 -16.35 1.00
N VAL A 253 -4.40 -17.41 1.75
CA VAL A 253 -4.92 -18.75 1.49
C VAL A 253 -6.43 -18.76 1.77
N PRO A 254 -7.26 -19.36 0.89
CA PRO A 254 -8.69 -19.52 1.16
C PRO A 254 -8.93 -20.16 2.53
N ARG A 255 -9.89 -19.62 3.29
CA ARG A 255 -10.18 -20.08 4.67
C ARG A 255 -10.69 -21.53 4.75
N GLN A 256 -11.11 -22.11 3.63
CA GLN A 256 -11.58 -23.49 3.58
C GLN A 256 -10.42 -24.49 3.46
N ASP A 257 -9.21 -24.03 3.12
CA ASP A 257 -8.01 -24.87 3.02
C ASP A 257 -7.19 -24.77 4.31
N ASP A 258 -7.59 -25.53 5.33
CA ASP A 258 -6.96 -25.53 6.66
C ASP A 258 -5.49 -25.98 6.62
N GLU A 259 -5.15 -26.96 5.77
CA GLU A 259 -3.80 -27.50 5.67
C GLU A 259 -2.82 -26.46 5.13
N SER A 260 -3.14 -25.87 3.96
CA SER A 260 -2.31 -24.82 3.37
C SER A 260 -2.25 -23.58 4.25
N ARG A 261 -3.35 -23.26 4.95
CA ARG A 261 -3.38 -22.11 5.86
C ARG A 261 -2.51 -22.34 7.08
N ASN A 262 -2.55 -23.52 7.70
CA ASN A 262 -1.67 -23.83 8.83
C ASN A 262 -0.20 -23.73 8.42
N ALA A 263 0.17 -24.28 7.25
CA ALA A 263 1.52 -24.14 6.70
C ALA A 263 1.90 -22.69 6.36
N ALA A 264 0.94 -21.84 5.97
CA ALA A 264 1.18 -20.42 5.74
C ALA A 264 1.35 -19.65 7.06
N VAL A 265 0.53 -19.94 8.07
CA VAL A 265 0.62 -19.35 9.41
C VAL A 265 1.97 -19.68 10.07
N GLU A 266 2.49 -20.88 9.88
CA GLU A 266 3.84 -21.25 10.35
C GLU A 266 4.97 -20.38 9.75
N LYS A 267 4.74 -19.77 8.58
CA LYS A 267 5.71 -18.85 7.95
C LYS A 267 5.59 -17.42 8.46
N ILE A 268 4.50 -17.06 9.14
CA ILE A 268 4.31 -15.73 9.72
C ILE A 268 5.14 -15.67 11.00
N THR A 269 6.40 -15.28 10.85
CA THR A 269 7.39 -15.20 11.94
C THR A 269 7.53 -13.81 12.53
N ILE A 270 6.86 -12.81 11.96
CA ILE A 270 7.01 -11.41 12.32
C ILE A 270 5.64 -10.74 12.44
N ASP A 271 5.57 -9.65 13.20
CA ASP A 271 4.37 -8.83 13.32
C ASP A 271 4.42 -7.58 12.42
N MET A 272 3.36 -6.78 12.46
CA MET A 272 3.27 -5.53 11.71
C MET A 272 4.31 -4.48 12.14
N VAL A 273 4.80 -4.55 13.39
CA VAL A 273 5.80 -3.62 13.92
C VAL A 273 7.15 -3.91 13.29
N ASP A 274 7.57 -5.19 13.25
CA ASP A 274 8.82 -5.60 12.61
C ASP A 274 8.77 -5.40 11.09
N ALA A 275 7.67 -5.77 10.42
CA ALA A 275 7.50 -5.48 8.99
C ALA A 275 7.62 -3.98 8.67
N THR A 276 7.03 -3.13 9.52
CA THR A 276 7.16 -1.66 9.37
C THR A 276 8.60 -1.20 9.61
N ALA A 277 9.30 -1.78 10.59
CA ALA A 277 10.70 -1.45 10.87
C ALA A 277 11.59 -1.76 9.66
N ARG A 278 11.40 -2.93 9.03
CA ARG A 278 12.11 -3.33 7.80
C ARG A 278 11.85 -2.36 6.64
N ILE A 279 10.59 -1.98 6.41
CA ILE A 279 10.23 -1.01 5.35
C ILE A 279 10.92 0.34 5.57
N CYS A 280 11.03 0.78 6.82
CA CYS A 280 11.64 2.08 7.13
C CYS A 280 13.17 2.01 7.25
N ASP A 281 13.77 0.81 7.28
CA ASP A 281 15.18 0.64 7.58
C ASP A 281 16.11 1.41 6.61
N PRO A 282 15.92 1.38 5.28
CA PRO A 282 16.79 2.15 4.37
C PRO A 282 16.76 3.65 4.63
N ILE A 283 15.66 4.17 5.18
CA ILE A 283 15.51 5.59 5.55
C ILE A 283 16.32 5.87 6.82
N PHE A 284 16.11 5.08 7.87
CA PHE A 284 16.75 5.30 9.16
C PHE A 284 18.26 5.05 9.11
N THR A 285 18.70 3.99 8.43
CA THR A 285 20.11 3.67 8.24
C THR A 285 20.81 4.76 7.43
N GLY A 286 20.18 5.25 6.34
CA GLY A 286 20.70 6.38 5.58
C GLY A 286 20.85 7.66 6.43
N ILE A 287 19.83 8.03 7.20
CA ILE A 287 19.87 9.23 8.05
C ILE A 287 20.89 9.12 9.18
N LYS A 288 20.98 7.95 9.84
CA LYS A 288 21.77 7.77 11.05
C LYS A 288 23.24 7.48 10.76
N ASP A 289 23.50 6.59 9.80
CA ASP A 289 24.81 6.02 9.55
C ASP A 289 25.47 6.60 8.28
N GLY A 290 24.72 7.38 7.48
CA GLY A 290 25.19 7.93 6.21
C GLY A 290 25.33 6.89 5.09
N ASP A 291 24.76 5.70 5.29
CA ASP A 291 24.78 4.61 4.32
C ASP A 291 23.57 4.71 3.38
N PHE A 292 23.76 5.43 2.28
CA PHE A 292 22.70 5.76 1.34
C PHE A 292 22.59 4.73 0.21
N LEU A 293 21.90 3.63 0.51
CA LEU A 293 21.71 2.52 -0.40
C LEU A 293 20.65 2.84 -1.47
N SER A 294 20.96 2.59 -2.75
CA SER A 294 20.04 2.83 -3.88
C SER A 294 20.19 1.74 -4.94
N GLY A 295 19.09 1.39 -5.59
CA GLY A 295 19.04 0.33 -6.60
C GLY A 295 19.21 -1.07 -6.01
N LYS A 296 18.81 -1.25 -4.74
CA LYS A 296 18.96 -2.49 -3.96
C LYS A 296 17.60 -3.05 -3.54
N MET A 297 17.53 -4.37 -3.36
CA MET A 297 16.42 -5.06 -2.73
C MET A 297 16.84 -5.56 -1.36
N PHE A 298 16.03 -5.32 -0.33
CA PHE A 298 16.30 -5.76 1.04
C PHE A 298 15.27 -6.78 1.51
N LYS A 299 15.74 -7.75 2.29
CA LYS A 299 14.93 -8.66 3.09
C LYS A 299 15.70 -8.99 4.36
N ASP A 300 15.02 -9.02 5.51
CA ASP A 300 15.67 -9.27 6.81
C ASP A 300 16.85 -8.30 7.08
N TYR A 301 16.72 -7.02 6.69
CA TYR A 301 17.75 -5.97 6.83
C TYR A 301 19.05 -6.23 6.03
N GLN A 302 19.02 -7.14 5.05
CA GLN A 302 20.16 -7.50 4.21
C GLN A 302 19.83 -7.34 2.73
N GLU A 303 20.83 -6.98 1.92
CA GLU A 303 20.69 -6.99 0.46
C GLU A 303 20.43 -8.43 -0.01
N VAL A 304 19.46 -8.60 -0.90
CA VAL A 304 19.12 -9.88 -1.54
C VAL A 304 19.06 -9.75 -3.04
N GLU A 305 19.19 -10.89 -3.72
CA GLU A 305 19.03 -10.98 -5.17
C GLU A 305 17.61 -10.62 -5.62
N TRP A 306 17.55 -10.19 -6.89
CA TRP A 306 16.32 -9.81 -7.57
C TRP A 306 15.50 -10.99 -8.08
#